data_AF-A0A4Z0B1L1-F1
#
_entry.id   AF-A0A4Z0B1L1-F1
#
_cell.length_a   1.000
_cell.length_b   1.000
_cell.length_c   1.000
_cell.angle_alpha   90.00
_cell.angle_beta   90.00
_cell.angle_gamma   90.00
#
_symmetry.space_group_name_H-M   'P 1'
#
loop_
_entity.id
_entity.type
_entity.pdbx_description
1 polymer ?
#
loop_
_entity_poly.entity_id
_entity_poly.type
_entity_poly.pdbx_seq_one_letter_code
_entity_poly.pdbx_strand_id
1 'polypeptide(L)'
;MKVTFRGWEREVHAHNHALKPVKHTSQGFVEGKKGPLAWHDGLSAYGKIEGVSLTGSFLAEFEFDQAELRSWLLKFAGSNPAEALRLMSEAQAEAIIALNSKVAEEA
;
A
#
# COMPACT_ATOMS: atom_id res chain seq x y z
N MET A 1 -2.65 3.58 -5.93
CA MET A 1 -3.17 2.87 -4.76
C MET A 1 -4.66 3.08 -4.75
N LYS A 2 -5.41 1.99 -4.66
CA LYS A 2 -6.86 2.03 -4.55
C LYS A 2 -7.25 1.74 -3.11
N VAL A 3 -8.29 2.41 -2.66
CA VAL A 3 -8.91 2.14 -1.36
C VAL A 3 -10.39 1.90 -1.58
N THR A 4 -10.86 0.78 -1.07
CA THR A 4 -12.26 0.38 -1.13
C THR A 4 -12.81 0.31 0.28
N PHE A 5 -13.89 1.06 0.53
CA PHE A 5 -14.62 1.00 1.80
C PHE A 5 -15.89 0.16 1.63
N ARG A 6 -16.03 -0.87 2.47
CA ARG A 6 -17.21 -1.75 2.52
C ARG A 6 -17.87 -1.66 3.89
N GLY A 7 -19.19 -1.54 3.95
CA GLY A 7 -19.91 -1.45 5.21
C GLY A 7 -19.67 -2.68 6.09
N TRP A 8 -19.35 -2.47 7.37
CA TRP A 8 -18.95 -3.55 8.29
C TRP A 8 -20.08 -4.53 8.60
N GLU A 9 -21.26 -4.02 8.96
CA GLU A 9 -22.42 -4.86 9.32
C GLU A 9 -23.21 -5.33 8.10
N ARG A 10 -23.22 -4.51 7.04
CA ARG A 10 -23.90 -4.82 5.79
C ARG A 10 -23.20 -4.11 4.65
N GLU A 11 -22.71 -4.90 3.70
CA GLU A 11 -22.14 -4.37 2.46
C GLU A 11 -23.27 -3.95 1.51
N VAL A 12 -23.84 -2.77 1.75
CA VAL A 12 -24.88 -2.23 0.88
C VAL A 12 -24.24 -1.72 -0.40
N HIS A 13 -23.26 -0.82 -0.31
CA HIS A 13 -22.50 -0.26 -1.45
C HIS A 13 -21.01 -0.18 -1.10
N ALA A 14 -20.15 -0.58 -2.04
CA ALA A 14 -18.69 -0.42 -1.92
C ALA A 14 -18.28 0.97 -2.47
N HIS A 15 -17.52 1.72 -1.68
CA HIS A 15 -17.00 3.02 -2.07
C HIS A 15 -15.55 2.88 -2.54
N ASN A 16 -15.36 2.96 -3.86
CA ASN A 16 -14.07 2.78 -4.49
C ASN A 16 -13.42 4.14 -4.75
N HIS A 17 -12.20 4.31 -4.23
CA HIS A 17 -11.44 5.54 -4.38
C HIS A 17 -10.02 5.25 -4.86
N ALA A 18 -9.47 6.16 -5.65
CA ALA A 18 -8.05 6.18 -5.97
C ALA A 18 -7.39 7.27 -5.14
N LEU A 19 -6.31 6.93 -4.43
CA LEU A 19 -5.54 7.96 -3.71
C LEU A 19 -4.76 8.78 -4.72
N LYS A 20 -4.97 10.09 -4.68
CA LYS A 20 -4.20 11.04 -5.45
C LYS A 20 -2.92 11.38 -4.69
N PRO A 21 -1.75 11.43 -5.37
CA PRO A 21 -0.51 11.83 -4.74
C PRO A 21 -0.59 13.26 -4.25
N VAL A 22 0.01 13.54 -3.10
CA VAL A 22 0.13 14.89 -2.54
C VAL A 22 1.58 15.22 -2.23
N LYS A 23 1.89 16.51 -2.15
CA LYS A 23 3.17 17.03 -1.67
C LYS A 23 2.93 17.80 -0.39
N HIS A 24 3.76 17.51 0.62
CA HIS A 24 3.80 18.28 1.84
C HIS A 24 4.64 19.55 1.61
N THR A 25 4.06 20.71 1.91
CA THR A 25 4.68 22.04 1.81
C THR A 25 4.57 22.75 3.15
N SER A 26 5.26 23.88 3.33
CA SER A 26 5.15 24.71 4.54
C SER A 26 3.73 25.24 4.81
N GLN A 27 2.85 25.22 3.80
CA GLN A 27 1.46 25.69 3.88
C GLN A 27 0.45 24.54 3.96
N GLY A 28 0.92 23.28 4.07
CA GLY A 28 0.07 22.08 4.11
C GLY A 28 0.25 21.17 2.89
N PHE A 29 -0.78 20.41 2.55
CA PHE A 29 -0.75 19.43 1.46
C PHE A 29 -1.30 20.02 0.15
N VAL A 30 -0.53 19.89 -0.93
CA VAL A 30 -0.94 20.28 -2.27
C VAL A 30 -1.03 19.04 -3.17
N GLU A 31 -1.94 19.05 -4.15
CA GLU A 31 -2.08 17.94 -5.10
C GLU A 31 -0.79 17.78 -5.91
N GLY A 32 -0.28 16.56 -5.95
CA GLY A 32 0.94 16.19 -6.66
C GLY A 32 0.69 15.99 -8.17
N LYS A 33 1.77 15.77 -8.91
CA LYS A 33 1.66 15.35 -10.32
C LYS A 33 1.02 13.95 -10.36
N LYS A 34 0.22 13.67 -11.40
CA LYS A 34 -0.31 12.32 -11.66
C LYS A 34 0.83 11.29 -11.67
N GLY A 35 0.64 10.20 -10.96
CA GLY A 35 1.64 9.14 -10.80
C GLY A 35 1.38 8.29 -9.56
N PRO A 36 2.25 7.29 -9.29
CA PRO A 36 2.15 6.45 -8.11
C PRO A 36 2.31 7.29 -6.82
N LEU A 37 1.74 6.79 -5.73
CA LEU A 37 1.88 7.42 -4.42
C LEU A 37 3.36 7.52 -4.01
N ALA A 38 3.79 8.70 -3.58
CA ALA A 38 5.12 8.90 -3.04
C ALA A 38 5.11 8.66 -1.53
N TRP A 39 5.95 7.74 -1.07
CA TRP A 39 6.12 7.45 0.35
C TRP A 39 6.90 8.56 1.04
N HIS A 40 6.36 9.06 2.15
CA HIS A 40 6.95 10.14 2.92
C HIS A 40 8.20 9.63 3.65
N ASP A 41 8.04 8.52 4.36
CA ASP A 41 9.08 7.76 5.03
C ASP A 41 8.93 6.25 4.71
N GLY A 42 9.68 5.39 5.39
CA GLY A 42 9.63 3.94 5.15
C GLY A 42 8.30 3.27 5.53
N LEU A 43 7.46 3.92 6.34
CA LEU A 43 6.27 3.32 6.95
C LEU A 43 4.98 4.10 6.64
N SER A 44 5.08 5.31 6.07
CA SER A 44 3.95 6.19 5.85
C SER A 44 3.97 6.85 4.47
N ALA A 45 2.79 7.05 3.93
CA ALA A 45 2.54 7.83 2.73
C ALA A 45 1.28 8.67 2.91
N TYR A 46 1.24 9.83 2.27
CA TYR A 46 0.07 10.70 2.25
C TYR A 46 -0.56 10.65 0.87
N GLY A 47 -1.89 10.51 0.84
CA GLY A 47 -2.68 10.61 -0.37
C GLY A 47 -4.03 11.29 -0.08
N LYS A 48 -4.56 11.97 -1.09
CA LYS A 48 -5.87 12.61 -1.02
C LYS A 48 -6.93 11.65 -1.57
N ILE A 49 -8.02 11.51 -0.82
CA ILE A 49 -9.26 10.87 -1.29
C ILE A 49 -10.29 11.98 -1.50
N GLU A 50 -11.02 11.93 -2.61
CA GLU A 50 -12.08 12.89 -2.94
C GLU A 50 -13.44 12.21 -3.00
N GLY A 51 -14.50 12.99 -2.73
CA GLY A 51 -15.88 12.52 -2.82
C GLY A 51 -16.24 11.44 -1.80
N VAL A 52 -15.53 11.37 -0.68
CA VAL A 52 -15.88 10.49 0.44
C VAL A 52 -16.97 11.14 1.28
N SER A 53 -18.09 10.45 1.41
CA SER A 53 -19.13 10.73 2.41
C SER A 53 -19.52 9.39 3.03
N LEU A 54 -18.86 9.04 4.13
CA LEU A 54 -19.03 7.78 4.85
C LEU A 54 -19.44 8.08 6.29
N THR A 55 -20.40 7.33 6.82
CA THR A 55 -20.86 7.44 8.22
C THR A 55 -21.09 6.04 8.77
N GLY A 56 -20.49 5.73 9.93
CA GLY A 56 -20.51 4.40 10.54
C GLY A 56 -19.17 3.66 10.42
N SER A 57 -19.21 2.33 10.52
CA SER A 57 -18.04 1.44 10.51
C SER A 57 -17.83 0.78 9.15
N PHE A 58 -16.59 0.78 8.66
CA PHE A 58 -16.24 0.24 7.34
C PHE A 58 -14.97 -0.61 7.41
N LEU A 59 -14.96 -1.69 6.64
CA LEU A 59 -13.74 -2.36 6.22
C LEU A 59 -13.03 -1.47 5.18
N ALA A 60 -11.75 -1.21 5.37
CA ALA A 60 -10.90 -0.53 4.40
C ALA A 60 -9.95 -1.53 3.75
N GLU A 61 -10.12 -1.74 2.45
CA GLU A 61 -9.26 -2.57 1.62
C GLU A 61 -8.28 -1.67 0.87
N PHE A 62 -6.98 -1.99 0.93
CA PHE A 62 -5.92 -1.24 0.26
C PHE A 62 -5.29 -2.11 -0.83
N GLU A 63 -5.34 -1.63 -2.07
CA GLU A 63 -4.66 -2.28 -3.20
C GLU A 63 -3.50 -1.40 -3.69
N PHE A 64 -2.31 -1.98 -3.70
CA PHE A 64 -1.11 -1.37 -4.27
C PHE A 64 -0.92 -1.86 -5.70
N ASP A 65 -0.58 -0.96 -6.61
CA ASP A 65 0.02 -1.41 -7.86
C ASP A 65 1.48 -1.88 -7.61
N GLN A 66 2.02 -2.66 -8.55
CA GLN A 66 3.38 -3.20 -8.41
C GLN A 66 4.45 -2.09 -8.33
N ALA A 67 4.25 -0.96 -9.01
CA ALA A 67 5.18 0.16 -8.98
C ALA A 67 5.16 0.88 -7.63
N GLU A 68 4.01 0.97 -6.98
CA GLU A 68 3.81 1.53 -5.65
C GLU A 68 4.39 0.65 -4.57
N LEU A 69 4.18 -0.67 -4.65
CA LEU A 69 4.81 -1.63 -3.75
C LEU A 69 6.34 -1.55 -3.87
N ARG A 70 6.87 -1.49 -5.10
CA ARG A 70 8.31 -1.33 -5.32
C ARG A 70 8.83 -0.01 -4.75
N SER A 71 8.11 1.09 -5.00
CA SER A 71 8.44 2.42 -4.48
C SER A 71 8.51 2.41 -2.95
N TRP A 72 7.55 1.73 -2.30
CA TRP A 72 7.54 1.54 -0.85
C TRP A 72 8.77 0.81 -0.34
N LEU A 73 9.05 -0.38 -0.88
CA LEU A 73 10.15 -1.22 -0.41
C LEU A 73 11.50 -0.52 -0.52
N LEU A 74 11.71 0.23 -1.62
CA LEU A 74 12.92 1.05 -1.79
C LEU A 74 12.99 2.19 -0.76
N LYS A 75 11.87 2.85 -0.48
CA LYS A 75 11.81 3.90 0.54
C LYS A 75 12.04 3.35 1.95
N PHE A 76 11.48 2.17 2.25
CA PHE A 76 11.70 1.47 3.51
C PHE A 76 13.17 1.10 3.69
N ALA A 77 13.79 0.47 2.67
CA ALA A 77 15.22 0.13 2.70
C ALA A 77 16.12 1.36 2.87
N GLY A 78 15.79 2.48 2.22
CA GLY A 78 16.52 3.74 2.39
C GLY A 78 16.36 4.37 3.78
N SER A 79 15.23 4.13 4.46
CA SER A 79 14.94 4.73 5.77
C SER A 79 15.42 3.85 6.94
N ASN A 80 15.34 2.51 6.80
CA ASN A 80 15.67 1.53 7.83
C ASN A 80 16.47 0.35 7.24
N PRO A 81 17.74 0.53 6.87
CA PRO A 81 18.48 -0.47 6.09
C PRO A 81 18.70 -1.80 6.80
N ALA A 82 19.01 -1.80 8.11
CA ALA A 82 19.23 -3.02 8.87
C ALA A 82 17.96 -3.88 8.94
N GLU A 83 16.82 -3.25 9.21
CA GLU A 83 15.52 -3.93 9.29
C GLU A 83 15.06 -4.42 7.92
N ALA A 84 15.32 -3.65 6.86
CA ALA A 84 15.03 -4.06 5.50
C ALA A 84 15.83 -5.29 5.08
N LEU A 85 17.11 -5.38 5.45
CA LEU A 85 17.92 -6.58 5.18
C LEU A 85 17.35 -7.82 5.87
N ARG A 86 16.95 -7.68 7.15
CA ARG A 86 16.31 -8.77 7.90
C ARG A 86 15.03 -9.24 7.21
N LEU A 87 14.14 -8.29 6.87
CA LEU A 87 12.88 -8.58 6.17
C LEU A 87 13.11 -9.24 4.81
N MET A 88 14.11 -8.79 4.05
CA MET A 88 14.44 -9.37 2.75
C MET A 88 14.92 -10.82 2.87
N SER A 89 15.73 -11.14 3.88
CA SER A 89 16.16 -12.51 4.13
C SER A 89 14.98 -13.43 4.49
N GLU A 90 14.05 -12.95 5.33
CA GLU A 90 12.82 -13.68 5.67
C GLU A 90 11.95 -13.91 4.43
N ALA A 91 11.71 -12.86 3.64
CA ALA A 91 10.93 -12.95 2.40
C ALA A 91 11.55 -13.90 1.37
N GLN A 92 12.89 -13.93 1.26
CA GLN A 92 13.60 -14.87 0.39
C GLN A 92 13.41 -16.32 0.85
N ALA A 93 13.52 -16.58 2.16
CA ALA A 93 13.32 -17.92 2.71
C ALA A 93 11.89 -18.43 2.43
N GLU A 94 10.87 -17.61 2.70
CA GLU A 94 9.47 -17.95 2.43
C GLU A 94 9.20 -18.21 0.94
N ALA A 95 9.81 -17.41 0.05
CA ALA A 95 9.66 -17.60 -1.39
C ALA A 95 10.27 -18.94 -1.87
N ILE A 96 11.42 -19.34 -1.32
CA ILE A 96 12.05 -20.63 -1.63
C ILE A 96 11.16 -21.79 -1.18
N ILE A 97 10.60 -21.71 0.03
CA ILE A 97 9.68 -22.73 0.57
C ILE A 97 8.46 -22.86 -0.35
N ALA A 98 7.80 -21.75 -0.66
CA ALA A 98 6.61 -21.75 -1.51
C ALA A 98 6.86 -22.30 -2.92
N LEU A 99 8.03 -22.02 -3.51
CA LEU A 99 8.43 -22.57 -4.81
C LEU A 99 8.60 -24.09 -4.75
N ASN A 100 9.29 -24.60 -3.73
CA ASN A 100 9.53 -26.04 -3.59
C ASN A 100 8.22 -26.80 -3.31
N SER A 101 7.30 -26.23 -2.52
CA SER A 101 5.98 -26.82 -2.28
C SER A 101 5.15 -26.94 -3.56
N LYS A 102 5.15 -25.92 -4.43
CA LYS A 102 4.46 -25.98 -5.72
C LYS A 102 5.02 -27.06 -6.65
N VAL A 103 6.35 -27.20 -6.70
CA VAL A 103 7.00 -28.24 -7.51
C VAL A 103 6.63 -29.65 -7.03
N ALA A 104 6.40 -29.84 -5.72
CA ALA A 104 5.99 -31.12 -5.15
C ALA A 104 4.50 -31.46 -5.38
N GLU A 105 3.63 -30.46 -5.58
CA GLU A 105 2.21 -30.66 -5.91
C GLU A 105 1.98 -30.94 -7.41
N GLU A 106 2.92 -30.55 -8.27
CA GLU A 106 2.87 -30.76 -9.72
C GLU A 106 3.56 -32.06 -10.19
N ALA A 107 4.20 -32.82 -9.27
CA ALA A 107 4.94 -34.07 -9.54
C ALA A 107 4.17 -35.32 -9.06
#